data_AF-A0A1Z4JGA6-F1
#
_entry.id   AF-A0A1Z4JGA6-F1
#
_cell.length_a   1.000
_cell.length_b   1.000
_cell.length_c   1.000
_cell.angle_alpha   90.00
_cell.angle_beta   90.00
_cell.angle_gamma   90.00
#
_symmetry.space_group_name_H-M   'P 1'
#
loop_
_entity.id
_entity.type
_entity.pdbx_description
1 polymer ?
#
loop_
_entity_poly.entity_id
_entity_poly.type
_entity_poly.pdbx_seq_one_letter_code
_entity_poly.pdbx_strand_id
1 'polypeptide(L)'
;MADHEPVSDFAYMLDRDELLRIRDLKLLTSDRDYVFFALQIDYPSKLNPAIDVIAFCDRWDLDEGDLYKALGELRKKGIVVSISSQLNLKLS
;
A
#
# COMPACT_ATOMS: atom_id res chain seq x y z
N MET A 1 -43.07 8.97 -15.42
CA MET A 1 -41.73 9.52 -15.13
C MET A 1 -41.30 8.86 -13.85
N ALA A 2 -40.32 7.96 -13.90
CA ALA A 2 -39.73 7.40 -12.70
C ALA A 2 -38.67 8.40 -12.22
N ASP A 3 -38.83 8.91 -11.00
CA ASP A 3 -37.82 9.70 -10.33
C ASP A 3 -36.62 8.79 -10.07
N HIS A 4 -35.58 8.95 -10.90
CA HIS A 4 -34.28 8.37 -10.63
C HIS A 4 -33.64 9.20 -9.53
N GLU A 5 -33.82 8.78 -8.27
CA GLU A 5 -32.97 9.28 -7.19
C GLU A 5 -31.51 8.98 -7.55
N PRO A 6 -30.58 9.93 -7.37
CA PRO A 6 -29.17 9.66 -7.58
C PRO A 6 -28.74 8.61 -6.56
N VAL A 7 -28.37 7.42 -7.04
CA VAL A 7 -27.64 6.46 -6.23
C VAL A 7 -26.36 7.16 -5.81
N SER A 8 -26.30 7.57 -4.55
CA SER A 8 -25.05 8.07 -3.98
C SER A 8 -24.09 6.89 -3.98
N ASP A 9 -23.16 6.89 -4.94
CA ASP A 9 -22.02 5.97 -5.00
C ASP A 9 -21.11 6.24 -3.79
N PHE A 10 -21.54 5.82 -2.61
CA PHE A 10 -20.67 5.67 -1.45
C PHE A 10 -19.78 4.47 -1.72
N ALA A 11 -18.78 4.65 -2.58
CA ALA A 11 -17.70 3.70 -2.72
C ALA A 11 -17.00 3.62 -1.37
N TYR A 12 -17.07 2.46 -0.71
CA TYR A 12 -16.30 2.20 0.50
C TYR A 12 -14.81 2.37 0.16
N MET A 13 -14.16 3.35 0.79
CA MET A 13 -12.73 3.59 0.65
C MET A 13 -12.04 3.15 1.93
N LEU A 14 -11.22 2.10 1.79
CA LEU A 14 -10.36 1.63 2.87
C LEU A 14 -9.34 2.70 3.22
N ASP A 15 -9.34 3.15 4.47
CA ASP A 15 -8.34 4.10 4.98
C ASP A 15 -7.20 3.42 5.76
N ARG A 16 -6.26 4.24 6.26
CA ARG A 16 -5.09 3.77 7.00
C ARG A 16 -5.47 3.02 8.28
N ASP A 17 -6.33 3.60 9.09
CA ASP A 17 -6.64 3.08 10.42
C ASP A 17 -7.47 1.80 10.31
N GLU A 18 -8.33 1.73 9.29
CA GLU A 18 -9.04 0.51 8.91
C GLU A 18 -8.08 -0.60 8.46
N LEU A 19 -7.10 -0.29 7.61
CA LEU A 19 -6.14 -1.29 7.14
C LEU A 19 -5.24 -1.79 8.29
N LEU A 20 -4.82 -0.91 9.21
CA LEU A 20 -4.11 -1.30 10.43
C LEU A 20 -4.96 -2.23 11.30
N ARG A 21 -6.23 -1.91 11.51
CA ARG A 21 -7.16 -2.77 12.24
C ARG A 21 -7.34 -4.13 11.57
N ILE A 22 -7.42 -4.18 10.23
CA ILE A 22 -7.51 -5.44 9.46
C ILE A 22 -6.24 -6.29 9.67
N ARG A 23 -5.06 -5.66 9.71
CA ARG A 23 -3.79 -6.32 10.02
C ARG A 23 -3.79 -6.90 11.44
N ASP A 24 -4.24 -6.13 12.44
CA ASP A 24 -4.32 -6.58 13.84
C ASP A 24 -5.28 -7.75 14.03
N LEU A 25 -6.39 -7.74 13.29
CA LEU A 25 -7.37 -8.83 13.25
C LEU A 25 -6.88 -10.05 12.47
N LYS A 26 -5.67 -9.99 11.88
CA LYS A 26 -5.07 -11.06 11.05
C LYS A 26 -5.96 -11.50 9.90
N LEU A 27 -6.68 -10.55 9.30
CA LEU A 27 -7.54 -10.82 8.13
C LEU A 27 -6.76 -10.80 6.80
N LEU A 28 -5.51 -10.33 6.82
CA LEU A 28 -4.59 -10.39 5.69
C LEU A 28 -3.75 -11.67 5.76
N THR A 29 -3.51 -12.30 4.61
CA THR A 29 -2.82 -13.60 4.56
C THR A 29 -1.30 -13.50 4.52
N SER A 30 -0.76 -12.30 4.29
CA SER A 30 0.68 -12.05 4.22
C SER A 30 1.02 -10.55 4.31
N ASP A 31 2.26 -10.23 4.69
CA ASP A 31 2.79 -8.86 4.67
C ASP A 31 2.76 -8.24 3.28
N ARG A 32 2.87 -9.08 2.23
CA ARG A 32 2.71 -8.67 0.85
C ARG A 32 1.33 -8.07 0.57
N ASP A 33 0.27 -8.69 1.09
CA ASP A 33 -1.10 -8.21 0.88
C ASP A 33 -1.29 -6.86 1.59
N TYR A 34 -0.77 -6.75 2.81
CA TYR A 34 -0.77 -5.51 3.57
C TYR A 34 -0.05 -4.38 2.83
N VAL A 35 1.18 -4.62 2.39
CA VAL A 35 1.98 -3.65 1.63
C VAL A 35 1.29 -3.26 0.34
N PHE A 36 0.64 -4.21 -0.35
CA PHE A 36 -0.12 -3.89 -1.56
C PHE A 36 -1.23 -2.86 -1.29
N PHE A 37 -2.06 -3.07 -0.27
CA PHE A 37 -3.13 -2.13 0.06
C PHE A 37 -2.59 -0.79 0.56
N ALA A 38 -1.55 -0.80 1.39
CA ALA A 38 -0.88 0.42 1.86
C ALA A 38 -0.37 1.27 0.69
N LEU A 39 0.21 0.63 -0.33
CA LEU A 39 0.64 1.30 -1.56
C LEU A 39 -0.53 1.89 -2.36
N GLN A 40 -1.67 1.21 -2.44
CA GLN A 40 -2.85 1.73 -3.13
C GLN A 40 -3.44 2.95 -2.42
N ILE A 41 -3.34 2.99 -1.08
CA ILE A 41 -3.84 4.11 -0.27
C ILE A 41 -2.96 5.34 -0.42
N ASP A 42 -1.63 5.20 -0.29
CA ASP A 42 -0.71 6.35 -0.37
C ASP A 42 -0.40 6.78 -1.80
N TYR A 43 -0.45 5.86 -2.76
CA TYR A 43 -0.09 6.10 -4.15
C TYR A 43 -1.19 5.65 -5.12
N PRO A 44 -2.43 6.14 -4.97
CA PRO A 44 -3.51 5.79 -5.87
C PRO A 44 -3.12 6.16 -7.30
N SER A 45 -3.42 5.26 -8.23
CA SER A 45 -3.15 5.43 -9.67
C SER A 45 -1.67 5.37 -10.11
N LYS A 46 -0.71 5.01 -9.23
CA LYS A 46 0.71 4.87 -9.62
C LYS A 46 1.14 3.40 -9.70
N LEU A 47 1.58 2.99 -10.89
CA LEU A 47 2.21 1.67 -11.12
C LEU A 47 3.69 1.61 -10.67
N ASN A 48 4.31 2.77 -10.43
CA ASN A 48 5.71 2.91 -10.03
C ASN A 48 5.87 4.13 -9.10
N PRO A 49 5.48 4.02 -7.82
CA PRO A 49 5.68 5.10 -6.87
C PRO A 49 7.17 5.25 -6.50
N ALA A 50 7.64 6.50 -6.43
CA ALA A 50 8.85 6.81 -5.68
C ALA A 50 8.47 6.84 -4.20
N ILE A 51 8.95 5.85 -3.45
CA ILE A 51 8.60 5.64 -2.04
C ILE A 51 9.73 6.19 -1.19
N ASP A 52 9.39 7.07 -0.24
CA ASP A 52 10.25 7.34 0.92
C ASP A 52 10.06 6.19 1.91
N VAL A 53 11.05 5.30 1.96
CA VAL A 53 10.96 4.04 2.70
C VAL A 53 10.76 4.27 4.19
N ILE A 54 11.46 5.25 4.78
CA ILE A 54 11.39 5.51 6.22
C ILE A 54 9.99 6.03 6.56
N ALA A 55 9.54 7.06 5.84
CA ALA A 55 8.23 7.65 6.09
C ALA A 55 7.07 6.67 5.83
N PHE A 56 7.23 5.78 4.85
CA PHE A 56 6.25 4.72 4.56
C PHE A 56 6.20 3.68 5.68
N CYS A 57 7.36 3.18 6.11
CA CYS A 57 7.46 2.21 7.21
C CYS A 57 6.88 2.77 8.52
N ASP A 58 7.22 4.00 8.89
CA ASP A 58 6.70 4.68 10.08
C ASP A 58 5.17 4.81 10.02
N ARG A 59 4.64 5.20 8.85
CA ARG A 59 3.19 5.34 8.65
C ARG A 59 2.47 4.02 8.76
N TRP A 60 3.04 2.94 8.25
CA TRP A 60 2.37 1.64 8.15
C TRP A 60 2.82 0.62 9.20
N ASP A 61 3.56 1.05 10.22
CA ASP A 61 4.08 0.17 11.28
C ASP A 61 4.78 -1.07 10.72
N LEU A 62 5.67 -0.84 9.75
CA LEU A 62 6.42 -1.88 9.05
C LEU A 62 7.90 -1.81 9.35
N ASP A 63 8.53 -2.98 9.44
CA ASP A 63 9.97 -3.07 9.32
C ASP A 63 10.40 -2.85 7.86
N GLU A 64 11.53 -2.17 7.66
CA GLU A 64 12.07 -1.94 6.32
C GLU A 64 12.36 -3.25 5.57
N GLY A 65 12.84 -4.28 6.28
CA GLY A 65 13.12 -5.60 5.72
C GLY A 65 11.85 -6.29 5.22
N ASP A 66 10.76 -6.20 5.98
CA ASP A 66 9.45 -6.72 5.59
C ASP A 66 8.90 -5.98 4.36
N LEU A 67 9.05 -4.65 4.32
CA LEU A 67 8.71 -3.85 3.15
C LEU A 67 9.49 -4.30 1.91
N TYR A 68 10.83 -4.39 1.98
CA TYR A 68 11.65 -4.79 0.83
C TYR A 68 11.33 -6.22 0.35
N LYS A 69 11.07 -7.14 1.28
CA LYS A 69 10.66 -8.50 0.97
C LYS A 69 9.32 -8.51 0.23
N ALA A 70 8.31 -7.82 0.77
CA ALA A 70 6.99 -7.69 0.16
C ALA A 70 7.05 -7.05 -1.24
N LEU A 71 7.81 -5.96 -1.38
CA LEU A 71 8.04 -5.30 -2.65
C LEU A 71 8.73 -6.22 -3.67
N GLY A 72 9.70 -7.03 -3.25
CA GLY A 72 10.32 -8.05 -4.08
C GLY A 72 9.33 -9.11 -4.57
N GLU A 73 8.39 -9.55 -3.72
CA GLU A 73 7.33 -10.48 -4.10
C GLU A 73 6.32 -9.85 -5.07
N LEU A 74 5.90 -8.60 -4.83
CA LEU A 74 5.01 -7.87 -5.72
C LEU A 74 5.64 -7.64 -7.09
N ARG A 75 6.95 -7.35 -7.14
CA ARG A 75 7.71 -7.22 -8.38
C ARG A 75 7.76 -8.54 -9.16
N LYS A 76 8.03 -9.67 -8.50
CA LYS A 76 8.02 -11.00 -9.14
C LYS A 76 6.65 -11.34 -9.74
N LYS A 77 5.57 -10.80 -9.17
CA LYS A 77 4.19 -10.95 -9.67
C LYS A 77 3.79 -9.92 -10.73
N GLY A 78 4.66 -8.96 -11.07
CA GLY A 78 4.38 -7.93 -12.07
C GLY A 78 3.43 -6.82 -11.59
N ILE A 79 3.14 -6.74 -10.29
CA ILE A 79 2.25 -5.72 -9.71
C ILE A 79 2.99 -4.39 -9.56
N VAL A 80 4.25 -4.44 -9.12
CA VAL A 80 5.14 -3.28 -9.03
C VAL A 80 6.20 -3.39 -10.13
N VAL A 81 6.21 -2.46 -11.07
CA VAL A 81 7.08 -2.52 -12.26
C VAL A 81 8.49 -2.05 -11.93
N SER A 82 8.62 -1.04 -11.07
CA SER A 82 9.89 -0.53 -10.57
C SER A 82 9.69 -0.05 -9.14
N ILE A 83 10.71 -0.25 -8.31
CA ILE A 83 10.81 0.35 -6.99
C ILE A 83 11.95 1.33 -7.17
N SER A 84 11.62 2.58 -7.48
CA SER A 84 12.58 3.66 -7.39
C SER A 84 12.76 3.97 -5.91
N SER A 85 13.42 3.08 -5.17
CA SER A 85 13.85 3.42 -3.82
C SER A 85 14.89 4.53 -3.98
N GLN A 86 14.55 5.75 -3.55
CA GLN A 86 15.57 6.75 -3.27
C GLN A 86 16.31 6.33 -1.99
N LEU A 87 16.97 5.18 -2.06
CA LEU A 87 17.97 4.78 -1.09
C LEU A 87 19.12 5.77 -1.24
N ASN A 88 19.07 6.87 -0.50
CA ASN A 88 20.24 7.66 -0.19
C ASN A 88 21.15 6.81 0.69
N LEU A 89 21.78 5.80 0.09
CA LEU A 89 22.98 5.17 0.64
C LEU A 89 24.08 6.23 0.60
N LYS A 90 24.11 7.10 1.60
CA LYS A 90 25.34 7.78 1.98
C LYS A 90 26.29 6.71 2.50
N LEU A 91 27.01 6.06 1.58
CA LEU A 91 28.26 5.39 1.94
C LEU A 91 29.15 6.46 2.55
N SER A 92 29.39 6.32 3.85
CA SER A 92 30.42 7.04 4.60
C SER A 92 31.77 6.42 4.33
#